data_AF-A0A0B2UR81-F1
#
_entry.id   AF-A0A0B2UR81-F1
#
_cell.length_a   1.000
_cell.length_b   1.000
_cell.length_c   1.000
_cell.angle_alpha   90.00
_cell.angle_beta   90.00
_cell.angle_gamma   90.00
#
_symmetry.space_group_name_H-M   'P 1'
#
loop_
_entity.id
_entity.type
_entity.pdbx_description
1 polymer ?
#
loop_
_entity_poly.entity_id
_entity_poly.type
_entity_poly.pdbx_seq_one_letter_code
_entity_poly.pdbx_strand_id
1 'polypeptide(L)'
;FKFCLEGMEESGSVGLEEALKANKELLSGVDFTCISDNYWLGSKKPCITYGLRGLCYYSIEVIGSKQDLHSGIYGGTMHEPMADVVWMMSQLTDVNGVIRIDGINDLVAEVSAAERTLYDTIDFDLVGSRSSAPNSVLQRNVYARQRQFETRTGPLSSAVQSSS
;
A
#
# COMPACT_ATOMS: atom_id res chain seq x y z
N PHE A 1 -17.86 27.73 -0.11
CA PHE A 1 -16.79 26.80 -0.48
C PHE A 1 -15.58 27.08 0.39
N LYS A 2 -15.01 26.03 1.00
CA LYS A 2 -13.79 26.11 1.82
C LYS A 2 -12.72 25.26 1.14
N PHE A 3 -11.48 25.72 1.15
CA PHE A 3 -10.36 25.02 0.54
C PHE A 3 -9.39 24.57 1.62
N CYS A 4 -8.93 23.34 1.51
CA CYS A 4 -7.83 22.78 2.29
C CYS A 4 -6.80 22.30 1.28
N LEU A 5 -5.69 23.04 1.15
CA LEU A 5 -4.59 22.73 0.26
C LEU A 5 -3.36 22.50 1.12
N GLU A 6 -2.61 21.45 0.82
CA GLU A 6 -1.44 21.04 1.56
C GLU A 6 -0.28 20.75 0.59
N GLY A 7 0.94 20.57 1.10
CA GLY A 7 2.16 20.47 0.26
C GLY A 7 3.07 19.29 0.60
N MET A 8 2.64 18.42 1.50
CA MET A 8 3.35 17.26 2.04
C MET A 8 2.69 15.93 1.68
N GLU A 9 1.69 15.90 0.79
CA GLU A 9 0.95 14.69 0.39
C GLU A 9 1.91 13.55 0.00
N GLU A 10 2.84 13.86 -0.91
CA GLU A 10 3.89 12.96 -1.41
C GLU A 10 4.94 12.56 -0.36
N SER A 11 4.85 13.10 0.86
CA SER A 11 5.73 12.83 2.00
C SER A 11 4.96 12.43 3.25
N GLY A 12 3.73 11.93 3.08
CA GLY A 12 2.90 11.37 4.15
C GLY A 12 2.01 12.38 4.88
N SER A 13 1.75 13.55 4.27
CA SER A 13 0.87 14.60 4.81
C SER A 13 1.20 15.03 6.24
N VAL A 14 2.50 15.08 6.57
CA VAL A 14 2.99 15.36 7.93
C VAL A 14 2.41 16.69 8.44
N GLY A 15 1.70 16.63 9.57
CA GLY A 15 1.11 17.80 10.24
C GLY A 15 -0.31 18.16 9.77
N LEU A 16 -0.83 17.53 8.71
CA LEU A 16 -2.17 17.84 8.19
C LEU A 16 -3.27 17.45 9.18
N GLU A 17 -3.18 16.25 9.76
CA GLU A 17 -4.17 15.77 10.73
C GLU A 17 -4.24 16.68 11.95
N GLU A 18 -3.09 17.07 12.50
CA GLU A 18 -2.98 17.99 13.62
C GLU A 18 -3.55 19.37 13.28
N ALA A 19 -3.22 19.90 12.10
CA ALA A 19 -3.74 21.18 11.63
C ALA A 19 -5.26 21.16 11.48
N LEU A 20 -5.84 20.09 10.91
CA LEU A 20 -7.29 19.94 10.76
C LEU A 20 -8.00 19.81 12.11
N LYS A 21 -7.42 19.06 13.06
CA LYS A 21 -7.96 18.95 14.41
C LYS A 21 -7.92 20.28 15.16
N ALA A 22 -6.80 21.00 15.10
CA ALA A 22 -6.63 22.29 15.75
C ALA A 22 -7.54 23.38 15.17
N ASN A 23 -7.84 23.28 13.87
CA ASN A 23 -8.63 24.27 13.14
C ASN A 23 -10.02 23.76 12.75
N LYS A 24 -10.59 22.80 13.49
CA LYS A 24 -11.88 22.18 13.17
C LYS A 24 -13.00 23.21 12.98
N GLU A 25 -12.98 24.30 13.74
CA GLU A 25 -13.94 25.40 13.62
C GLU A 25 -13.86 26.12 12.27
N LEU A 26 -12.68 26.18 11.64
CA LEU A 26 -12.55 26.72 10.28
C LEU A 26 -13.29 25.88 9.25
N LEU A 27 -13.59 24.62 9.55
CA LEU A 27 -14.35 23.69 8.70
C LEU A 27 -15.82 23.55 9.13
N SER A 28 -16.27 24.31 10.13
CA SER A 28 -17.68 24.31 10.56
C SER A 28 -18.64 24.62 9.41
N GLY A 29 -19.79 23.94 9.37
CA GLY A 29 -20.80 24.15 8.33
C GLY A 29 -20.41 23.64 6.93
N VAL A 30 -19.42 22.74 6.82
CA VAL A 30 -19.16 22.00 5.58
C VAL A 30 -20.08 20.78 5.53
N ASP A 31 -20.94 20.70 4.52
CA ASP A 31 -21.87 19.59 4.33
C ASP A 31 -21.22 18.40 3.60
N PHE A 32 -20.26 18.67 2.70
CA PHE A 32 -19.61 17.67 1.86
C PHE A 32 -18.13 18.01 1.63
N THR A 33 -17.31 16.97 1.49
CA THR A 33 -15.91 17.06 1.09
C THR A 33 -15.71 16.42 -0.28
N CYS A 34 -14.89 17.03 -1.11
CA CYS A 34 -14.52 16.52 -2.43
C CYS A 34 -13.00 16.60 -2.59
N ILE A 35 -12.39 15.53 -3.06
CA ILE A 35 -10.97 15.42 -3.37
C ILE A 35 -10.88 14.96 -4.83
N SER A 36 -10.05 15.63 -5.61
CA SER A 36 -9.81 15.31 -7.01
C SER A 36 -8.32 15.06 -7.20
N ASP A 37 -7.88 13.89 -6.79
CA ASP A 37 -6.47 13.47 -6.83
C ASP A 37 -6.36 11.96 -7.14
N ASN A 38 -7.07 11.54 -8.19
CA ASN A 38 -7.09 10.15 -8.62
C ASN A 38 -7.35 10.06 -10.13
N TYR A 39 -7.13 8.86 -10.66
CA TYR A 39 -7.29 8.60 -12.09
C TYR A 39 -8.56 7.79 -12.38
N TRP A 40 -9.00 7.83 -13.63
CA TRP A 40 -10.02 6.90 -14.13
C TRP A 40 -9.42 5.51 -14.27
N LEU A 41 -10.24 4.48 -14.07
CA LEU A 41 -9.79 3.08 -14.19
C LEU A 41 -9.40 2.70 -15.63
N GLY A 42 -10.06 3.32 -16.62
CA GLY A 42 -9.79 3.15 -18.04
C GLY A 42 -9.93 4.45 -18.81
N SER A 43 -9.71 4.41 -20.12
CA SER A 43 -9.73 5.59 -20.98
C SER A 43 -11.12 5.96 -21.53
N LYS A 44 -12.12 5.09 -21.35
CA LYS A 44 -13.43 5.21 -22.02
C LYS A 44 -14.51 5.81 -21.14
N LYS A 45 -14.52 5.50 -19.84
CA LYS A 45 -15.61 5.83 -18.92
C LYS A 45 -15.08 6.59 -17.69
N PRO A 46 -15.65 7.76 -17.35
CA PRO A 46 -15.31 8.45 -16.11
C PRO A 46 -15.70 7.63 -14.89
N CYS A 47 -14.96 7.81 -13.79
CA CYS A 47 -15.12 7.05 -12.56
C CYS A 47 -15.33 7.97 -11.35
N ILE A 48 -16.10 7.49 -10.37
CA ILE A 48 -16.18 8.06 -9.03
C ILE A 48 -15.55 7.04 -8.08
N THR A 49 -14.51 7.46 -7.37
CA THR A 49 -13.80 6.61 -6.42
C THR A 49 -14.42 6.77 -5.04
N TYR A 50 -14.85 5.68 -4.44
CA TYR A 50 -15.46 5.67 -3.10
C TYR A 50 -14.57 5.01 -2.03
N GLY A 51 -13.42 4.47 -2.43
CA GLY A 51 -12.50 3.79 -1.53
C GLY A 51 -11.06 3.91 -2.01
N LEU A 52 -10.14 4.05 -1.05
CA LEU A 52 -8.69 4.08 -1.25
C LEU A 52 -8.07 3.04 -0.34
N ARG A 53 -6.88 2.56 -0.70
CA ARG A 53 -6.12 1.64 0.15
C ARG A 53 -5.27 2.42 1.14
N GLY A 54 -5.11 1.85 2.33
CA GLY A 54 -4.03 2.26 3.23
C GLY A 54 -2.66 1.92 2.66
N LEU A 55 -1.63 2.55 3.22
CA LEU A 55 -0.23 2.33 2.87
C LEU A 55 0.60 2.25 4.14
N CYS A 56 1.42 1.21 4.24
CA CYS A 56 2.42 1.07 5.30
C CYS A 56 3.80 0.96 4.65
N TYR A 57 4.68 1.92 4.95
CA TYR A 57 6.08 1.90 4.53
C TYR A 57 6.96 1.31 5.63
N TYR A 58 7.85 0.41 5.25
CA TYR A 58 8.83 -0.21 6.14
C TYR A 58 10.23 0.01 5.60
N SER A 59 11.21 0.18 6.50
CA SER A 59 12.63 0.20 6.18
C SER A 59 13.30 -1.01 6.80
N ILE A 60 14.19 -1.65 6.05
CA ILE A 60 15.02 -2.75 6.52
C ILE A 60 16.47 -2.31 6.41
N GLU A 61 17.16 -2.29 7.54
CA GLU A 61 18.56 -1.91 7.63
C GLU A 61 19.40 -3.11 8.08
N VAL A 62 20.38 -3.49 7.27
CA VAL A 62 21.38 -4.51 7.61
C VAL A 62 22.74 -3.86 7.60
N ILE A 63 23.40 -3.89 8.74
CA ILE A 63 24.71 -3.27 8.94
C ILE A 63 25.76 -4.37 9.02
N GLY A 64 26.74 -4.32 8.11
CA GLY A 64 27.89 -5.21 8.10
C GLY A 64 29.14 -4.53 8.65
N SER A 65 30.18 -4.42 7.83
CA SER A 65 31.41 -3.71 8.16
C SER A 65 31.19 -2.20 8.32
N LYS A 66 32.05 -1.56 9.11
CA LYS A 66 32.01 -0.09 9.32
C LYS A 66 32.36 0.74 8.08
N GLN A 67 32.85 0.11 7.02
CA GLN A 67 33.27 0.71 5.77
C GLN A 67 33.03 -0.27 4.62
N ASP A 68 32.93 0.25 3.40
CA ASP A 68 32.83 -0.58 2.21
C ASP A 68 34.11 -1.41 2.00
N LEU A 69 33.94 -2.66 1.57
CA LEU A 69 35.03 -3.61 1.39
C LEU A 69 35.19 -3.97 -0.08
N HIS A 70 36.43 -4.13 -0.52
CA HIS A 70 36.73 -4.58 -1.89
C HIS A 70 36.33 -6.06 -2.06
N SER A 71 35.30 -6.32 -2.86
CA SER A 71 34.71 -7.66 -3.03
C SER A 71 35.71 -8.72 -3.49
N GLY A 72 36.75 -8.36 -4.27
CA GLY A 72 37.80 -9.32 -4.66
C GLY A 72 38.72 -9.76 -3.53
N ILE A 73 38.88 -8.96 -2.47
CA ILE A 73 39.75 -9.27 -1.32
C ILE A 73 38.96 -9.99 -0.23
N TYR A 74 37.73 -9.55 0.02
CA TYR A 74 36.90 -10.00 1.13
C TYR A 74 35.75 -10.93 0.71
N GLY A 75 35.53 -11.12 -0.58
CA GLY A 75 34.48 -11.98 -1.14
C GLY A 75 34.61 -13.40 -0.63
N GLY A 76 33.53 -13.91 -0.03
CA GLY A 76 33.46 -15.24 0.56
C GLY A 76 34.12 -15.39 1.94
N THR A 77 34.68 -14.32 2.51
CA THR A 77 35.25 -14.34 3.89
C THR A 77 34.38 -13.64 4.93
N MET A 78 33.47 -12.77 4.49
CA MET A 78 32.56 -12.00 5.34
C MET A 78 31.12 -12.22 4.90
N HIS A 79 30.19 -12.06 5.83
CA HIS A 79 28.77 -11.96 5.50
C HIS A 79 28.49 -10.63 4.82
N GLU A 80 27.87 -10.68 3.65
CA GLU A 80 27.55 -9.49 2.86
C GLU A 80 26.14 -9.01 3.20
N PRO A 81 25.96 -7.79 3.75
CA PRO A 81 24.63 -7.25 4.06
C PRO A 81 23.67 -7.28 2.87
N MET A 82 24.21 -7.14 1.65
CA MET A 82 23.41 -7.21 0.43
C MET A 82 22.75 -8.59 0.26
N ALA A 83 23.47 -9.69 0.53
CA ALA A 83 22.91 -11.02 0.42
C ALA A 83 21.75 -11.22 1.41
N ASP A 84 21.91 -10.73 2.64
CA ASP A 84 20.89 -10.82 3.69
C ASP A 84 19.65 -9.98 3.34
N VAL A 85 19.82 -8.76 2.83
CA VAL A 85 18.70 -7.91 2.38
C VAL A 85 17.96 -8.56 1.21
N VAL A 86 18.66 -9.09 0.21
CA VAL A 86 18.02 -9.82 -0.90
C VAL A 86 17.22 -11.00 -0.37
N TRP A 87 17.79 -11.77 0.54
CA TRP A 87 17.12 -12.91 1.13
C TRP A 87 15.86 -12.47 1.89
N MET A 88 15.94 -11.49 2.79
CA MET A 88 14.76 -11.00 3.54
C MET A 88 13.67 -10.48 2.61
N MET A 89 14.02 -9.67 1.60
CA MET A 89 13.06 -9.14 0.63
C MET A 89 12.37 -10.26 -0.16
N SER A 90 13.09 -11.34 -0.47
CA SER A 90 12.52 -12.52 -1.13
C SER A 90 11.51 -13.29 -0.28
N GLN A 91 11.52 -13.12 1.05
CA GLN A 91 10.60 -13.81 1.95
C GLN A 91 9.26 -13.06 2.12
N LEU A 92 9.14 -11.82 1.65
CA LEU A 92 7.93 -11.01 1.88
C LEU A 92 6.76 -11.39 0.95
N THR A 93 7.04 -11.79 -0.29
CA THR A 93 6.02 -12.17 -1.28
C THR A 93 6.49 -13.33 -2.14
N ASP A 94 5.57 -14.21 -2.55
CA ASP A 94 5.87 -15.25 -3.53
C ASP A 94 5.89 -14.74 -4.98
N VAL A 95 6.25 -15.61 -5.93
CA VAL A 95 6.31 -15.30 -7.37
C VAL A 95 4.96 -14.96 -8.00
N ASN A 96 3.85 -15.26 -7.33
CA ASN A 96 2.49 -14.95 -7.76
C ASN A 96 1.95 -13.66 -7.12
N GLY A 97 2.73 -13.01 -6.24
CA GLY A 97 2.33 -11.80 -5.51
C GLY A 97 1.55 -12.06 -4.22
N VAL A 98 1.57 -13.30 -3.71
CA VAL A 98 0.95 -13.64 -2.41
C VAL A 98 1.88 -13.18 -1.28
N ILE A 99 1.35 -12.38 -0.36
CA ILE A 99 2.08 -11.91 0.82
C ILE A 99 2.32 -13.11 1.77
N ARG A 100 3.57 -13.25 2.22
CA ARG A 100 4.06 -14.40 2.99
C ARG A 100 4.14 -14.15 4.49
N ILE A 101 3.81 -12.94 4.94
CA ILE A 101 3.78 -12.54 6.34
C ILE A 101 2.56 -13.15 7.02
N ASP A 102 2.79 -13.87 8.11
CA ASP A 102 1.74 -14.57 8.86
C ASP A 102 0.70 -13.60 9.44
N GLY A 103 -0.56 -14.01 9.45
CA GLY A 103 -1.68 -13.23 10.00
C GLY A 103 -2.17 -12.09 9.12
N ILE A 104 -1.44 -11.64 8.09
CA ILE A 104 -1.88 -10.52 7.23
C ILE A 104 -3.19 -10.84 6.51
N ASN A 105 -3.32 -12.02 5.92
CA ASN A 105 -4.52 -12.38 5.16
C ASN A 105 -5.75 -12.57 6.05
N ASP A 106 -5.57 -12.87 7.33
CA ASP A 106 -6.67 -13.04 8.30
C ASP A 106 -7.33 -11.68 8.64
N LEU A 107 -6.63 -10.57 8.38
CA LEU A 107 -7.15 -9.22 8.56
C LEU A 107 -7.96 -8.72 7.37
N VAL A 108 -7.95 -9.44 6.24
CA VAL A 108 -8.69 -9.07 5.02
C VAL A 108 -10.15 -9.49 5.18
N ALA A 109 -11.08 -8.55 5.00
CA ALA A 109 -12.51 -8.86 5.02
C ALA A 109 -12.89 -9.93 3.99
N GLU A 110 -13.91 -10.75 4.27
CA GLU A 110 -14.42 -11.75 3.32
C GLU A 110 -15.24 -11.12 2.18
N VAL A 111 -15.25 -11.75 1.00
CA VAL A 111 -15.93 -11.20 -0.18
C VAL A 111 -17.41 -11.52 -0.11
N SER A 112 -18.25 -10.50 0.07
CA SER A 112 -19.70 -10.70 0.02
C SER A 112 -20.18 -10.93 -1.43
N ALA A 113 -21.28 -11.66 -1.58
CA ALA A 113 -21.89 -11.86 -2.90
C ALA A 113 -22.34 -10.54 -3.55
N ALA A 114 -22.84 -9.60 -2.73
CA ALA A 114 -23.25 -8.28 -3.20
C ALA A 114 -22.07 -7.50 -3.79
N GLU A 115 -20.93 -7.54 -3.12
CA GLU A 115 -19.71 -6.89 -3.60
C GLU A 115 -19.17 -7.54 -4.88
N ARG A 116 -19.22 -8.87 -4.97
CA ARG A 116 -18.81 -9.60 -6.17
C ARG A 116 -19.55 -9.12 -7.41
N THR A 117 -20.86 -8.91 -7.31
CA THR A 117 -21.71 -8.41 -8.40
C THR A 117 -21.35 -6.99 -8.84
N LEU A 118 -20.79 -6.15 -7.96
CA LEU A 118 -20.37 -4.80 -8.34
C LEU A 118 -19.24 -4.85 -9.38
N TYR A 119 -18.31 -5.80 -9.25
CA TYR A 119 -17.16 -5.93 -10.15
C TYR A 119 -17.55 -6.38 -11.57
N ASP A 120 -18.64 -7.13 -11.72
CA ASP A 120 -19.10 -7.62 -13.04
C ASP A 120 -19.52 -6.47 -13.99
N THR A 121 -19.87 -5.32 -13.42
CA THR A 121 -20.37 -4.16 -14.18
C THR A 121 -19.27 -3.15 -14.53
N ILE A 122 -18.04 -3.39 -14.06
CA ILE A 122 -16.91 -2.47 -14.26
C ILE A 122 -16.41 -2.58 -15.71
N ASP A 123 -16.35 -1.44 -16.39
CA ASP A 123 -15.75 -1.33 -17.73
C ASP A 123 -14.23 -1.29 -17.61
N PHE A 124 -13.62 -2.49 -17.67
CA PHE A 124 -12.16 -2.63 -17.63
C PHE A 124 -11.67 -3.61 -18.70
N ASP A 125 -10.97 -3.07 -19.70
CA ASP A 125 -10.36 -3.85 -20.76
C ASP A 125 -8.95 -4.30 -20.35
N LEU A 126 -8.87 -5.54 -19.86
CA LEU A 126 -7.61 -6.19 -19.52
C LEU A 126 -6.63 -6.29 -20.70
N VAL A 127 -7.12 -6.31 -21.95
CA VAL A 127 -6.28 -6.46 -23.16
C VAL A 127 -5.80 -5.10 -23.67
N GLY A 128 -6.63 -4.08 -23.58
CA GLY A 128 -6.22 -2.70 -23.82
C GLY A 128 -5.18 -2.22 -22.80
N SER A 129 -5.24 -2.69 -21.55
CA SER A 129 -4.23 -2.39 -20.51
C SER A 129 -2.95 -3.23 -20.62
N ARG A 130 -2.90 -4.24 -21.50
CA ARG A 130 -1.84 -5.27 -21.62
C ARG A 130 -0.63 -4.88 -22.44
N SER A 131 -0.51 -3.66 -22.94
CA SER A 131 0.69 -3.22 -23.67
C SER A 131 1.96 -3.15 -22.78
N SER A 132 1.89 -3.54 -21.49
CA SER A 132 3.05 -3.54 -20.58
C SER A 132 3.19 -4.71 -19.57
N ALA A 133 2.33 -5.76 -19.49
CA ALA A 133 2.55 -6.88 -18.55
C ALA A 133 1.75 -8.20 -18.83
N PRO A 134 2.25 -9.39 -18.40
CA PRO A 134 1.65 -10.72 -18.69
C PRO A 134 0.37 -11.12 -17.88
N ASN A 135 -0.45 -12.00 -18.49
CA ASN A 135 -1.89 -12.19 -18.23
C ASN A 135 -2.33 -12.89 -16.94
N SER A 136 -1.59 -13.88 -16.44
CA SER A 136 -2.07 -14.74 -15.33
C SER A 136 -1.98 -14.07 -13.95
N VAL A 137 -1.10 -13.08 -13.83
CA VAL A 137 -0.81 -12.35 -12.59
C VAL A 137 -1.85 -11.22 -12.37
N LEU A 138 -2.36 -10.63 -13.46
CA LEU A 138 -3.16 -9.40 -13.40
C LEU A 138 -4.61 -9.60 -12.96
N GLN A 139 -5.30 -10.67 -13.38
CA GLN A 139 -6.70 -10.88 -12.96
C GLN A 139 -6.79 -11.12 -11.45
N ARG A 140 -5.93 -11.96 -10.89
CA ARG A 140 -5.84 -12.13 -9.44
C ARG A 140 -5.41 -10.85 -8.75
N ASN A 141 -4.45 -10.11 -9.30
CA ASN A 141 -3.95 -8.89 -8.68
C ASN A 141 -4.90 -7.70 -8.77
N VAL A 142 -5.78 -7.57 -9.75
CA VAL A 142 -6.78 -6.48 -9.75
C VAL A 142 -7.78 -6.68 -8.60
N TYR A 143 -8.32 -7.89 -8.45
CA TYR A 143 -9.22 -8.23 -7.34
C TYR A 143 -8.50 -8.25 -5.98
N ALA A 144 -7.31 -8.86 -5.89
CA ALA A 144 -6.55 -8.97 -4.65
C ALA A 144 -5.96 -7.63 -4.20
N ARG A 145 -5.45 -6.83 -5.14
CA ARG A 145 -4.93 -5.50 -4.80
C ARG A 145 -6.06 -4.62 -4.30
N GLN A 146 -7.24 -4.59 -4.95
CA GLN A 146 -8.35 -3.73 -4.52
C GLN A 146 -8.82 -3.99 -3.08
N ARG A 147 -8.56 -5.20 -2.58
CA ARG A 147 -9.05 -5.71 -1.29
C ARG A 147 -8.03 -5.79 -0.18
N GLN A 148 -6.73 -5.64 -0.48
CA GLN A 148 -5.68 -6.10 0.41
C GLN A 148 -5.67 -5.46 1.81
N PHE A 149 -6.42 -4.38 2.09
CA PHE A 149 -6.43 -3.73 3.40
C PHE A 149 -7.76 -3.07 3.83
N GLU A 150 -8.92 -3.64 3.50
CA GLU A 150 -10.13 -3.35 4.30
C GLU A 150 -10.00 -4.06 5.66
N THR A 151 -9.09 -3.57 6.50
CA THR A 151 -8.93 -4.06 7.87
C THR A 151 -10.12 -3.63 8.71
N ARG A 152 -10.61 -4.51 9.58
CA ARG A 152 -11.57 -4.13 10.62
C ARG A 152 -11.00 -2.94 11.37
N THR A 153 -11.71 -1.82 11.39
CA THR A 153 -11.37 -0.63 12.16
C THR A 153 -11.50 -0.93 13.66
N GLY A 154 -10.46 -1.56 14.22
CA GLY A 154 -10.26 -1.75 15.65
C GLY A 154 -8.95 -1.09 16.07
N PRO A 155 -8.85 -0.54 17.30
CA PRO A 155 -7.64 0.13 17.76
C PRO A 155 -6.48 -0.87 17.83
N LEU A 156 -5.41 -0.62 17.06
CA LEU A 156 -4.10 -1.24 17.24
C LEU A 156 -3.48 -0.71 18.54
N SER A 157 -3.89 -1.29 19.66
CA SER A 157 -3.28 -1.10 20.97
C SER A 157 -2.59 -2.40 21.38
N SER A 158 -1.32 -2.28 21.77
CA SER A 158 -0.48 -3.28 22.45
C SER A 158 0.02 -4.49 21.64
N ALA A 159 1.19 -4.34 21.01
CA ALA A 159 2.18 -5.41 20.87
C ALA A 159 3.60 -4.85 20.66
N VAL A 160 4.03 -3.95 21.54
CA VAL A 160 5.46 -3.73 21.82
C VAL A 160 5.64 -4.13 23.28
N GLN A 161 5.93 -5.40 23.50
CA GLN A 161 6.58 -5.83 24.72
C GLN A 161 7.92 -6.46 24.34
N SER A 162 8.96 -5.76 24.79
CA SER A 162 10.35 -6.14 24.84
C SER A 162 10.54 -7.60 25.28
N SER A 163 11.32 -8.35 24.54
CA SER A 163 12.05 -9.49 25.08
C SER A 163 13.53 -9.15 25.11
N SER A 164 14.05 -9.25 26.34
CA SER A 164 15.41 -9.03 26.83
C SER A 164 16.46 -9.92 26.17
#